data_AF-A0A6C0LSX9-F1
#
_entry.id   AF-A0A6C0LSX9-F1
#
_cell.length_a   1.000
_cell.length_b   1.000
_cell.length_c   1.000
_cell.angle_alpha   90.00
_cell.angle_beta   90.00
_cell.angle_gamma   90.00
#
_symmetry.space_group_name_H-M   'P 1'
#
loop_
_entity.id
_entity.type
_entity.pdbx_description
1 polymer ?
#
loop_
_entity_poly.entity_id
_entity_poly.type
_entity_poly.pdbx_seq_one_letter_code
_entity_poly.pdbx_strand_id
1 'polypeptide(L)'
;MLLFAFDKMIYNYKKNGFIMLMIIFVLFIIGFALYRMLKGDSVNEGTWTTDKYYNLIPVTTTMDKSVVHTAKSTRVNNTKGGKDSKGEVECRHVLSRIFNKPFLKDRPSFLNNPVTGGIFNLELDCYEKELGIACEYNGRQHYDFIPFFHKNKEAFFNQKYRDDMKRRLCKDEGVFLIEVPYTIDIGSIEDHIITKLKKHSLIK
;
A
#
# COMPACT_ATOMS: atom_id res chain seq x y z
N MET A 1 -22.53 -54.72 25.83
CA MET A 1 -22.04 -54.45 24.46
C MET A 1 -21.70 -52.97 24.24
N LEU A 2 -22.59 -52.03 24.59
CA LEU A 2 -22.33 -50.58 24.51
C LEU A 2 -21.15 -50.09 25.38
N LEU A 3 -21.10 -50.47 26.67
CA LEU A 3 -20.00 -50.10 27.58
C LEU A 3 -18.61 -50.52 27.07
N PHE A 4 -18.52 -51.74 26.50
CA PHE A 4 -17.28 -52.27 25.94
C PHE A 4 -16.80 -51.49 24.69
N ALA A 5 -17.74 -50.94 23.91
CA ALA A 5 -17.42 -50.09 22.77
C ALA A 5 -16.93 -48.70 23.22
N PHE A 6 -17.49 -48.15 24.30
CA PHE A 6 -17.04 -46.89 24.91
C PHE A 6 -15.64 -46.99 25.50
N ASP A 7 -15.33 -48.04 26.25
CA ASP A 7 -14.01 -48.22 26.86
C ASP A 7 -12.91 -48.39 25.78
N LYS A 8 -13.21 -49.13 24.71
CA LYS A 8 -12.31 -49.29 23.56
C LYS A 8 -12.11 -47.97 22.79
N MET A 9 -13.15 -47.14 22.70
CA MET A 9 -13.09 -45.82 22.08
C MET A 9 -12.21 -44.85 22.90
N ILE A 10 -12.38 -44.84 24.23
CA ILE A 10 -11.59 -44.01 25.16
C ILE A 10 -10.11 -44.41 25.12
N TYR A 11 -9.81 -45.71 25.08
CA TYR A 11 -8.44 -46.22 24.96
C TYR A 11 -7.78 -45.78 23.63
N ASN A 12 -8.50 -45.90 22.52
CA ASN A 12 -8.02 -45.45 21.21
C ASN A 12 -7.83 -43.93 21.15
N TYR A 13 -8.68 -43.16 21.81
CA TYR A 13 -8.54 -41.70 21.92
C TYR A 13 -7.33 -41.31 22.77
N LYS A 14 -7.04 -42.00 23.88
CA LYS A 14 -5.84 -41.73 24.67
C LYS A 14 -4.54 -42.07 23.92
N LYS A 15 -4.55 -43.11 23.09
CA LYS A 15 -3.38 -43.54 22.32
C LYS A 15 -3.13 -42.68 21.07
N ASN A 16 -4.18 -42.29 20.36
CA ASN A 16 -4.10 -41.63 19.05
C ASN A 16 -4.83 -40.28 18.99
N GLY A 17 -5.16 -39.67 20.12
CA GLY A 17 -6.03 -38.49 20.21
C GLY A 17 -5.53 -37.29 19.40
N PHE A 18 -4.22 -37.07 19.36
CA PHE A 18 -3.61 -36.02 18.55
C PHE A 18 -3.81 -36.26 17.04
N ILE A 19 -3.63 -37.50 16.58
CA ILE A 19 -3.83 -37.88 15.17
C ILE A 19 -5.30 -37.72 14.80
N MET A 20 -6.22 -38.15 15.68
CA MET A 20 -7.66 -37.98 15.47
C MET A 20 -8.05 -36.50 15.39
N LEU A 21 -7.47 -35.64 16.24
CA LEU A 21 -7.69 -34.20 16.20
C LEU A 21 -7.20 -33.59 14.87
N MET A 22 -6.00 -33.98 14.41
CA MET A 22 -5.47 -33.54 13.12
C MET A 22 -6.37 -33.95 11.95
N ILE A 23 -6.87 -35.19 11.96
CA ILE A 23 -7.81 -35.67 10.93
C ILE A 23 -9.10 -34.84 10.95
N ILE A 24 -9.65 -34.52 12.12
CA ILE A 24 -10.85 -33.67 12.24
C ILE A 24 -10.58 -32.26 11.68
N PHE A 25 -9.43 -31.66 11.97
CA PHE A 25 -9.06 -30.36 11.41
C PHE A 25 -8.92 -30.40 9.89
N VAL A 26 -8.30 -31.44 9.34
CA VAL A 26 -8.16 -31.62 7.88
C VAL A 26 -9.54 -31.80 7.23
N LEU A 27 -10.42 -32.61 7.83
CA LEU A 27 -11.80 -32.78 7.35
C LEU A 27 -12.60 -31.48 7.43
N PHE A 28 -12.39 -30.67 8.47
CA PHE A 28 -13.02 -29.35 8.59
C PHE A 28 -12.56 -28.41 7.46
N ILE A 29 -11.26 -28.38 7.15
CA ILE A 29 -10.71 -27.55 6.05
C ILE A 29 -11.28 -28.01 4.70
N ILE A 30 -11.31 -29.32 4.45
CA ILE A 30 -11.85 -29.90 3.20
C ILE A 30 -13.35 -29.61 3.09
N GLY A 31 -14.12 -29.83 4.16
CA GLY A 31 -15.55 -29.55 4.20
C GLY A 31 -15.86 -28.07 3.97
N PHE A 32 -15.07 -27.18 4.58
CA PHE A 32 -15.18 -25.74 4.36
C PHE A 32 -14.86 -25.36 2.92
N ALA A 33 -13.83 -25.94 2.32
CA ALA A 33 -13.48 -25.72 0.91
C ALA A 33 -14.59 -26.18 -0.05
N LEU A 34 -15.16 -27.37 0.19
CA LEU A 34 -16.28 -27.90 -0.60
C LEU A 34 -17.55 -27.06 -0.46
N TYR A 35 -17.85 -26.61 0.77
CA TYR A 35 -18.96 -25.69 1.03
C TYR A 35 -18.83 -24.41 0.20
N ARG A 36 -17.63 -23.81 0.16
CA ARG A 36 -17.36 -22.61 -0.66
C ARG A 36 -17.52 -22.90 -2.15
N MET A 37 -17.00 -24.04 -2.61
CA MET A 37 -17.11 -24.45 -4.01
C MET A 37 -18.57 -24.63 -4.45
N LEU A 38 -19.44 -25.17 -3.58
CA LEU A 38 -20.87 -25.34 -3.86
C LEU A 38 -21.67 -24.04 -3.79
N LYS A 39 -21.26 -23.09 -2.95
CA LYS A 39 -21.97 -21.80 -2.81
C LYS A 39 -21.68 -20.82 -3.95
N GLY A 40 -20.77 -21.18 -4.86
CA GLY A 40 -20.38 -20.32 -5.98
C GLY A 40 -19.60 -19.07 -5.55
N ASP A 41 -19.06 -19.06 -4.32
CA ASP A 41 -18.18 -17.98 -3.87
C ASP A 41 -16.94 -17.99 -4.76
N SER A 42 -16.74 -16.91 -5.52
CA SER A 42 -15.66 -16.77 -6.49
C SER A 42 -14.32 -17.10 -5.81
N VAL A 43 -13.55 -17.98 -6.45
CA VAL A 43 -12.19 -18.38 -5.99
C VAL A 43 -11.26 -17.16 -5.82
N ASN A 44 -11.64 -16.02 -6.41
CA ASN A 44 -10.88 -14.78 -6.46
C ASN A 44 -11.22 -13.77 -5.36
N GLU A 45 -12.25 -14.01 -4.55
CA GLU A 45 -12.61 -13.15 -3.42
C GLU A 45 -12.28 -13.87 -2.11
N GLY A 46 -11.23 -13.38 -1.44
CA GLY A 46 -10.85 -13.85 -0.11
C GLY A 46 -11.96 -13.51 0.89
N THR A 47 -12.09 -14.31 1.95
CA THR A 47 -13.08 -14.11 3.03
C THR A 47 -12.95 -12.75 3.75
N TRP A 48 -11.87 -12.01 3.47
CA TRP A 48 -11.51 -10.73 4.06
C TRP A 48 -11.76 -9.51 3.17
N THR A 49 -12.26 -9.66 1.95
CA THR A 49 -12.60 -8.51 1.08
C THR A 49 -14.07 -8.17 1.24
N THR A 50 -14.45 -7.61 2.41
CA THR A 50 -15.79 -7.07 2.57
C THR A 50 -15.81 -5.61 2.13
N ASP A 51 -16.56 -5.32 1.08
CA ASP A 51 -16.89 -3.97 0.57
C ASP A 51 -17.35 -3.00 1.68
N LYS A 52 -17.91 -3.56 2.77
CA LYS A 52 -18.28 -2.87 4.01
C LYS A 52 -17.10 -2.18 4.73
N TYR A 53 -15.88 -2.69 4.62
CA TYR A 53 -14.70 -2.14 5.29
C TYR A 53 -14.18 -0.87 4.59
N TYR A 54 -14.34 -0.78 3.26
CA TYR A 54 -13.93 0.37 2.46
C TYR A 54 -14.90 1.55 2.54
N ASN A 55 -16.18 1.29 2.78
CA ASN A 55 -17.22 2.33 2.92
C ASN A 55 -17.18 3.12 4.24
N LEU A 56 -16.23 2.84 5.16
CA LEU A 56 -16.06 3.54 6.44
C LEU A 56 -15.09 4.74 6.37
N ILE A 57 -14.63 5.11 5.18
CA ILE A 57 -13.82 6.31 4.96
C ILE A 57 -14.80 7.43 4.53
N PRO A 58 -14.90 8.55 5.27
CA PRO A 58 -15.71 9.67 4.81
C PRO A 58 -15.07 10.27 3.56
N VAL A 59 -15.68 10.00 2.41
CA VAL A 59 -15.35 10.62 1.12
C VAL A 59 -15.86 12.06 1.18
N THR A 60 -15.03 12.98 1.64
CA THR A 60 -15.26 14.41 1.43
C THR A 60 -14.57 14.82 0.14
N THR A 61 -15.33 14.95 -0.94
CA THR A 61 -15.54 16.22 -1.67
C THR A 61 -16.22 15.88 -3.00
N THR A 62 -17.41 16.45 -3.14
CA THR A 62 -18.27 16.48 -4.31
C THR A 62 -17.52 16.56 -5.64
N MET A 63 -17.80 15.61 -6.53
CA MET A 63 -17.55 15.72 -7.96
C MET A 63 -18.37 16.86 -8.53
N ASP A 64 -17.73 17.82 -9.20
CA ASP A 64 -18.35 18.59 -10.27
C ASP A 64 -17.71 18.14 -11.60
N LYS A 65 -18.55 17.56 -12.45
CA LYS A 65 -18.24 17.12 -13.81
C LYS A 65 -18.57 18.27 -14.75
N SER A 66 -17.69 19.23 -14.87
CA SER A 66 -17.68 20.09 -16.06
C SER A 66 -16.28 20.63 -16.35
N VAL A 67 -15.85 20.37 -17.58
CA VAL A 67 -15.05 21.21 -18.47
C VAL A 67 -13.93 20.41 -19.14
N VAL A 68 -14.26 20.01 -20.37
CA VAL A 68 -13.39 19.48 -21.40
C VAL A 68 -12.94 20.66 -22.29
N HIS A 69 -11.66 20.63 -22.68
CA HIS A 69 -10.96 21.38 -23.74
C HIS A 69 -10.81 22.91 -23.60
N THR A 70 -9.55 23.37 -23.45
CA THR A 70 -8.83 24.15 -24.49
C THR A 70 -7.40 24.48 -24.03
N ALA A 71 -6.48 24.51 -24.99
CA ALA A 71 -5.06 24.76 -24.79
C ALA A 71 -4.74 26.27 -24.69
N LYS A 72 -3.95 26.67 -23.68
CA LYS A 72 -2.80 27.60 -23.76
C LYS A 72 -2.37 28.05 -22.36
N SER A 73 -1.04 28.00 -22.14
CA SER A 73 -0.21 28.87 -21.30
C SER A 73 -0.64 29.20 -19.86
N THR A 74 0.39 29.27 -19.01
CA THR A 74 0.47 29.95 -17.70
C THR A 74 -0.10 29.25 -16.46
N ARG A 75 0.77 29.26 -15.44
CA ARG A 75 0.62 28.90 -14.02
C ARG A 75 0.55 27.41 -13.71
N VAL A 76 1.57 26.96 -12.97
CA VAL A 76 1.58 25.72 -12.20
C VAL A 76 0.38 25.75 -11.26
N ASN A 77 -0.75 25.23 -11.73
CA ASN A 77 -1.94 25.05 -10.92
C ASN A 77 -1.63 23.88 -9.98
N ASN A 78 -1.21 24.25 -8.77
CA ASN A 78 -1.12 23.36 -7.63
C ASN A 78 -2.50 22.72 -7.46
N THR A 79 -2.62 21.46 -7.87
CA THR A 79 -3.87 20.70 -7.78
C THR A 79 -4.34 20.68 -6.34
N LYS A 80 -5.63 20.93 -6.11
CA LYS A 80 -6.32 20.85 -4.81
C LYS A 80 -6.06 19.48 -4.15
N GLY A 81 -4.97 19.38 -3.42
CA GLY A 81 -4.60 18.28 -2.53
C GLY A 81 -4.42 18.84 -1.13
N GLY A 82 -4.47 17.97 -0.12
CA GLY A 82 -4.20 18.36 1.26
C GLY A 82 -2.88 19.14 1.38
N LYS A 83 -2.75 19.96 2.43
CA LYS A 83 -1.56 20.80 2.64
C LYS A 83 -0.29 19.92 2.67
N ASP A 84 0.55 20.05 1.65
CA ASP A 84 1.84 19.38 1.58
C ASP A 84 2.68 19.67 2.83
N SER A 85 3.41 18.65 3.29
CA SER A 85 4.39 18.85 4.35
C SER A 85 5.57 19.69 3.85
N LYS A 86 6.28 20.37 4.76
CA LYS A 86 7.48 21.15 4.39
C LYS A 86 8.54 20.29 3.70
N GLY A 87 8.66 19.02 4.11
CA GLY A 87 9.59 18.06 3.52
C GLY A 87 9.22 17.67 2.09
N GLU A 88 7.95 17.41 1.81
CA GLU A 88 7.46 17.17 0.43
C GLU A 88 7.72 18.37 -0.48
N VAL A 89 7.44 19.59 0.01
CA VAL A 89 7.67 20.83 -0.73
C VAL A 89 9.16 20.98 -1.08
N GLU A 90 10.05 20.73 -0.11
CA GLU A 90 11.49 20.83 -0.36
C GLU A 90 11.99 19.74 -1.32
N CYS A 91 11.56 18.49 -1.16
CA CYS A 91 11.91 17.41 -2.10
C CYS A 91 11.54 17.78 -3.53
N ARG A 92 10.32 18.31 -3.71
CA ARG A 92 9.83 18.77 -5.01
C ARG A 92 10.65 19.91 -5.57
N HIS A 93 10.95 20.91 -4.73
CA HIS A 93 11.74 22.08 -5.10
C HIS A 93 13.15 21.69 -5.57
N VAL A 94 13.85 20.86 -4.78
CA VAL A 94 15.20 20.37 -5.11
C VAL A 94 15.21 19.60 -6.42
N LEU A 95 14.34 18.60 -6.58
CA LEU A 95 14.30 17.78 -7.79
C LEU A 95 13.95 18.62 -9.02
N SER A 96 12.97 19.51 -8.89
CA SER A 96 12.56 20.36 -10.01
C SER A 96 13.69 21.30 -10.45
N ARG A 97 14.47 21.82 -9.49
CA ARG A 97 15.65 22.65 -9.78
C ARG A 97 16.78 21.86 -10.44
N ILE A 98 17.10 20.67 -9.93
CA ILE A 98 18.20 19.83 -10.46
C ILE A 98 17.93 19.42 -11.92
N PHE A 99 16.70 19.01 -12.22
CA PHE A 99 16.35 18.47 -13.54
C PHE A 99 15.67 19.46 -14.48
N ASN A 100 15.37 20.68 -14.00
CA ASN A 100 14.62 21.70 -14.73
C ASN A 100 13.30 21.15 -15.32
N LYS A 101 12.61 20.29 -14.55
CA LYS A 101 11.36 19.61 -14.90
C LYS A 101 10.43 19.59 -13.69
N PRO A 102 9.10 19.63 -13.87
CA PRO A 102 8.18 19.58 -12.75
C PRO A 102 8.09 18.17 -12.16
N PHE A 103 8.25 18.03 -10.85
CA PHE A 103 7.96 16.80 -10.11
C PHE A 103 6.61 16.95 -9.41
N LEU A 104 5.55 16.33 -9.95
CA LEU A 104 4.20 16.48 -9.42
C LEU A 104 3.79 15.27 -8.58
N LYS A 105 2.74 15.43 -7.78
CA LYS A 105 2.03 14.28 -7.21
C LYS A 105 1.36 13.53 -8.35
N ASP A 106 1.55 12.22 -8.42
CA ASP A 106 0.99 11.41 -9.50
C ASP A 106 0.58 10.03 -9.01
N ARG A 107 -0.41 9.43 -9.66
CA ARG A 107 -0.93 8.07 -9.39
C ARG A 107 -0.71 7.20 -10.62
N PRO A 108 0.55 6.88 -10.97
CA PRO A 108 0.86 6.27 -12.24
C PRO A 108 0.18 4.91 -12.39
N SER A 109 -0.13 4.53 -13.62
CA SER A 109 -0.92 3.32 -13.95
C SER A 109 -0.33 2.03 -13.38
N PHE A 110 1.00 1.97 -13.23
CA PHE A 110 1.71 0.81 -12.70
C PHE A 110 1.64 0.69 -11.16
N LEU A 111 1.26 1.76 -10.45
CA LEU A 111 1.08 1.77 -9.00
C LEU A 111 -0.28 1.20 -8.56
N ASN A 112 -0.71 0.12 -9.23
CA ASN A 112 -1.97 -0.54 -8.96
C ASN A 112 -1.95 -1.17 -7.55
N ASN A 113 -2.98 -0.87 -6.75
CA ASN A 113 -3.16 -1.50 -5.46
C ASN A 113 -4.10 -2.72 -5.56
N PRO A 114 -3.58 -3.96 -5.46
CA PRO A 114 -4.41 -5.17 -5.57
C PRO A 114 -5.43 -5.27 -4.44
N VAL A 115 -5.17 -4.67 -3.28
CA VAL A 115 -6.05 -4.73 -2.11
C VAL A 115 -7.38 -4.00 -2.37
N THR A 116 -7.36 -2.91 -3.14
CA THR A 116 -8.55 -2.17 -3.55
C THR A 116 -9.12 -2.65 -4.89
N GLY A 117 -8.71 -3.84 -5.37
CA GLY A 117 -9.10 -4.36 -6.69
C GLY A 117 -8.62 -3.49 -7.86
N GLY A 118 -7.59 -2.66 -7.64
CA GLY A 118 -7.07 -1.72 -8.62
C GLY A 118 -7.99 -0.56 -8.99
N ILE A 119 -9.02 -0.30 -8.18
CA ILE A 119 -9.92 0.83 -8.40
C ILE A 119 -9.17 2.17 -8.22
N PHE A 120 -8.19 2.20 -7.31
CA PHE A 120 -7.38 3.39 -7.03
C PHE A 120 -5.89 3.03 -6.92
N ASN A 121 -5.07 3.63 -7.78
CA ASN A 121 -3.62 3.52 -7.72
C ASN A 121 -3.06 4.25 -6.49
N LEU A 122 -1.92 3.76 -6.01
CA LEU A 122 -1.08 4.47 -5.05
C LEU A 122 -0.57 5.77 -5.65
N GLU A 123 -0.32 6.75 -4.79
CA GLU A 123 0.19 8.07 -5.17
C GLU A 123 1.67 8.17 -4.85
N LEU A 124 2.43 8.88 -5.68
CA LEU A 124 3.80 9.32 -5.43
C LEU A 124 3.80 10.82 -5.09
N ASP A 125 4.57 11.23 -4.07
CA ASP A 125 4.64 12.65 -3.67
C ASP A 125 5.26 13.55 -4.76
N CYS A 126 6.26 13.01 -5.46
CA CYS A 126 7.03 13.67 -6.50
C CYS A 126 7.39 12.62 -7.56
N TYR A 127 6.90 12.78 -8.79
CA TYR A 127 7.21 11.86 -9.88
C TYR A 127 7.40 12.59 -11.21
N GLU A 128 8.41 12.19 -11.96
CA GLU A 128 8.63 12.57 -13.36
C GLU A 128 8.85 11.29 -14.18
N LYS A 129 7.93 11.06 -15.13
CA LYS A 129 7.83 9.84 -15.92
C LYS A 129 8.96 9.64 -16.93
N GLU A 130 9.37 10.68 -17.64
CA GLU A 130 10.42 10.62 -18.67
C GLU A 130 11.80 10.34 -18.07
N LEU A 131 12.06 10.88 -16.87
CA LEU A 131 13.27 10.60 -16.12
C LEU A 131 13.23 9.26 -15.40
N GLY A 132 12.03 8.71 -15.16
CA GLY A 132 11.85 7.52 -14.33
C GLY A 132 12.32 7.77 -12.89
N ILE A 133 12.08 8.96 -12.34
CA ILE A 133 12.50 9.32 -10.98
C ILE A 133 11.27 9.65 -10.15
N ALA A 134 11.19 9.03 -8.98
CA ALA A 134 10.19 9.30 -7.97
C ALA A 134 10.86 9.69 -6.64
N CYS A 135 10.17 10.49 -5.83
CA CYS A 135 10.61 10.81 -4.48
C CYS A 135 9.43 10.84 -3.50
N GLU A 136 9.66 10.31 -2.31
CA GLU A 136 8.72 10.21 -1.20
C GLU A 136 9.33 10.83 0.06
N TYR A 137 8.60 11.72 0.72
CA TYR A 137 9.00 12.25 2.01
C TYR A 137 8.27 11.50 3.12
N ASN A 138 9.00 10.60 3.79
CA ASN A 138 8.43 9.72 4.79
C ASN A 138 8.39 10.41 6.16
N GLY A 139 7.23 10.95 6.52
CA GLY A 139 6.94 11.46 7.86
C GLY A 139 7.05 10.39 8.96
N ARG A 140 7.05 10.79 10.24
CA ARG A 140 7.13 9.86 11.38
C ARG A 140 6.06 8.77 11.37
N GLN A 141 4.88 9.06 10.82
CA GLN A 141 3.78 8.09 10.63
C GLN A 141 4.19 6.86 9.80
N HIS A 142 5.18 6.97 8.93
CA HIS A 142 5.70 5.83 8.15
C HIS A 142 6.58 4.91 8.99
N TYR A 143 6.99 5.31 10.19
CA TYR A 143 7.93 4.56 11.04
C TYR A 143 7.26 4.05 12.31
N ASP A 144 6.45 4.89 12.93
CA ASP A 144 5.84 4.64 14.24
C ASP A 144 4.31 4.62 14.17
N PHE A 145 3.69 3.80 15.01
CA PHE A 145 2.25 3.91 15.26
C PHE A 145 1.97 5.18 16.06
N ILE A 146 1.50 6.21 15.38
CA ILE A 146 1.03 7.46 15.98
C ILE A 146 -0.49 7.52 15.94
N PRO A 147 -1.21 7.58 17.07
CA PRO A 147 -2.68 7.61 17.10
C PRO A 147 -3.32 8.75 16.30
N PHE A 148 -2.64 9.89 16.20
CA PHE A 148 -3.10 11.01 15.38
C PHE A 148 -3.18 10.68 13.88
N PHE A 149 -2.26 9.84 13.38
CA PHE A 149 -2.18 9.46 11.98
C PHE A 149 -2.83 8.09 11.69
N HIS A 150 -2.99 7.25 12.72
CA HIS A 150 -3.48 5.89 12.57
C HIS A 150 -4.64 5.61 13.52
N LYS A 151 -5.77 5.18 12.95
CA LYS A 151 -6.95 4.76 13.74
C LYS A 151 -6.64 3.57 14.66
N ASN A 152 -5.84 2.62 14.17
CA ASN A 152 -5.47 1.40 14.87
C ASN A 152 -4.15 0.84 14.29
N LYS A 153 -3.63 -0.24 14.89
CA LYS A 153 -2.38 -0.87 14.41
C LYS A 153 -2.51 -1.41 12.98
N GLU A 154 -3.68 -1.89 12.59
CA GLU A 154 -3.94 -2.38 11.22
C GLU A 154 -3.73 -1.26 10.18
N ALA A 155 -4.20 -0.03 10.46
CA ALA A 155 -4.00 1.12 9.59
C ALA A 155 -2.51 1.45 9.41
N PHE A 156 -1.72 1.33 10.47
CA PHE A 156 -0.26 1.49 10.42
C PHE A 156 0.42 0.38 9.59
N PHE A 157 0.03 -0.88 9.78
CA PHE A 157 0.55 -1.98 8.97
C PHE A 157 0.14 -1.85 7.49
N ASN A 158 -1.06 -1.38 7.21
CA ASN A 158 -1.52 -1.07 5.85
C ASN A 158 -0.70 0.06 5.23
N GLN A 159 -0.32 1.09 6.01
CA GLN A 159 0.61 2.12 5.53
C GLN A 159 1.96 1.52 5.16
N LYS A 160 2.56 0.71 6.04
CA LYS A 160 3.82 0.01 5.78
C LYS A 160 3.75 -0.88 4.54
N TYR A 161 2.64 -1.58 4.35
CA TYR A 161 2.39 -2.41 3.17
C TYR A 161 2.34 -1.58 1.89
N ARG A 162 1.64 -0.44 1.90
CA ARG A 162 1.61 0.48 0.74
C ARG A 162 3.00 1.03 0.41
N ASP A 163 3.78 1.41 1.43
CA ASP A 163 5.15 1.91 1.23
C ASP A 163 6.05 0.82 0.60
N ASP A 164 5.92 -0.44 1.03
CA ASP A 164 6.63 -1.57 0.43
C ASP A 164 6.18 -1.86 -1.01
N MET A 165 4.88 -1.78 -1.30
CA MET A 165 4.38 -1.90 -2.68
C MET A 165 4.95 -0.81 -3.59
N LYS A 166 5.01 0.46 -3.14
CA LYS A 166 5.64 1.54 -3.92
C LYS A 166 7.08 1.18 -4.30
N ARG A 167 7.88 0.70 -3.35
CA ARG A 167 9.27 0.29 -3.61
C ARG A 167 9.37 -0.81 -4.66
N ARG A 168 8.54 -1.86 -4.54
CA ARG A 168 8.55 -2.99 -5.47
C ARG A 168 8.10 -2.58 -6.87
N LEU A 169 6.95 -1.92 -6.97
CA LEU A 169 6.37 -1.52 -8.26
C LEU A 169 7.24 -0.49 -8.98
N CYS A 170 7.84 0.47 -8.26
CA CYS A 170 8.80 1.39 -8.87
C CYS A 170 10.02 0.64 -9.40
N LYS A 171 10.57 -0.29 -8.62
CA LYS A 171 11.72 -1.10 -9.05
C LYS A 171 11.42 -1.93 -10.29
N ASP A 172 10.26 -2.59 -10.33
CA ASP A 172 9.85 -3.45 -11.45
C ASP A 172 9.66 -2.65 -12.75
N GLU A 173 9.23 -1.39 -12.64
CA GLU A 173 9.03 -0.47 -13.76
C GLU A 173 10.27 0.37 -14.09
N GLY A 174 11.41 0.09 -13.45
CA GLY A 174 12.66 0.83 -13.66
C GLY A 174 12.63 2.28 -13.16
N VAL A 175 11.67 2.62 -12.29
CA VAL A 175 11.58 3.93 -11.64
C VAL A 175 12.46 3.97 -10.40
N PHE A 176 13.41 4.91 -10.37
CA PHE A 176 14.25 5.15 -9.21
C PHE A 176 13.48 5.91 -8.13
N LEU A 177 13.09 5.19 -7.07
CA LEU A 177 12.39 5.76 -5.93
C LEU A 177 13.37 6.24 -4.85
N ILE A 178 13.40 7.55 -4.62
CA ILE A 178 14.16 8.22 -3.56
C ILE A 178 13.27 8.36 -2.33
N GLU A 179 13.68 7.77 -1.21
CA GLU A 179 12.98 7.96 0.06
C GLU A 179 13.77 8.91 0.97
N VAL A 180 13.10 9.94 1.45
CA VAL A 180 13.65 10.95 2.37
C VAL A 180 12.97 10.78 3.73
N PRO A 181 13.66 10.25 4.75
CA PRO A 181 13.06 10.07 6.07
C PRO A 181 12.94 11.43 6.79
N TYR A 182 11.92 11.57 7.63
CA TYR A 182 11.68 12.76 8.45
C TYR A 182 12.83 13.14 9.40
N THR A 183 13.79 12.24 9.61
CA THR A 183 15.00 12.46 10.42
C THR A 183 16.04 13.32 9.69
N ILE A 184 15.86 13.58 8.39
CA ILE A 184 16.69 14.51 7.64
C ILE A 184 16.11 15.91 7.80
N ASP A 185 16.94 16.82 8.30
CA ASP A 185 16.57 18.22 8.40
C ASP A 185 16.29 18.81 7.01
N ILE A 186 15.34 19.75 6.93
CA ILE A 186 14.90 20.33 5.65
C ILE A 186 16.09 20.91 4.86
N GLY A 187 17.03 21.57 5.54
CA GLY A 187 18.23 22.13 4.90
C GLY A 187 19.20 21.08 4.34
N SER A 188 19.10 19.82 4.78
CA SER A 188 19.94 18.71 4.32
C SER A 188 19.23 17.76 3.35
N ILE A 189 17.98 18.06 2.97
CA ILE A 189 17.23 17.27 1.99
C ILE A 189 17.96 17.27 0.64
N GLU A 190 18.49 18.43 0.22
CA GLU A 190 19.24 18.54 -1.03
C GLU A 190 20.45 17.61 -1.07
N ASP A 191 21.28 17.65 -0.02
CA ASP A 191 22.48 16.81 0.07
C ASP A 191 22.13 15.31 0.04
N HIS A 192 21.05 14.92 0.73
CA HIS A 192 20.56 13.54 0.73
C HIS A 192 20.10 13.12 -0.67
N ILE A 193 19.31 13.95 -1.36
CA ILE A 193 18.83 13.68 -2.72
C ILE A 193 20.01 13.58 -3.69
N ILE A 194 20.95 14.54 -3.66
CA ILE A 194 22.14 14.54 -4.52
C ILE A 194 22.98 13.28 -4.27
N THR A 195 23.17 12.89 -3.00
CA THR A 195 23.92 11.68 -2.65
C THR A 195 23.26 10.43 -3.25
N LYS A 196 21.93 10.33 -3.19
CA LYS A 196 21.17 9.22 -3.78
C LYS A 196 21.27 9.21 -5.31
N LEU A 197 21.14 10.37 -5.95
CA LEU A 197 21.24 10.51 -7.40
C LEU A 197 22.64 10.14 -7.92
N LYS A 198 23.71 10.61 -7.25
CA LYS A 198 25.11 10.26 -7.59
C LYS A 198 25.38 8.77 -7.45
N LYS A 199 24.91 8.15 -6.35
CA LYS A 199 25.05 6.71 -6.12
C LYS A 199 24.40 5.89 -7.24
N HIS A 200 23.35 6.40 -7.86
CA HIS A 200 22.62 5.74 -8.95
C HIS A 200 23.06 6.21 -10.35
N SER A 201 24.17 6.96 -10.44
CA SER A 201 24.73 7.50 -11.69
C SER A 201 23.76 8.37 -12.52
N LEU A 202 22.78 9.02 -11.87
CA LEU A 202 21.80 9.88 -12.54
C LEU A 202 22.32 11.31 -12.74
N ILE A 203 23.34 11.71 -11.98
CA ILE A 203 24.04 12.99 -12.10
C ILE A 203 25.55 12.76 -11.92
N LYS A 204 26.36 13.67 -12.49
CA LYS A 204 27.82 13.64 -12.37
C LYS A 204 28.30 14.27 -11.06
#